data_AF-A0A950L5P2-F1
#
_entry.id   AF-A0A950L5P2-F1
#
_cell.length_a   1.000
_cell.length_b   1.000
_cell.length_c   1.000
_cell.angle_alpha   90.00
_cell.angle_beta   90.00
_cell.angle_gamma   90.00
#
_symmetry.space_group_name_H-M   'P 1'
#
loop_
_entity.id
_entity.type
_entity.pdbx_description
1 polymer ?
#
loop_
_entity_poly.entity_id
_entity_poly.type
_entity_poly.pdbx_seq_one_letter_code
_entity_poly.pdbx_strand_id
1 'polypeptide(L)' 'NWSHVLGSRQLTDVYLLALAVRRGARFVTLDQGLSLHAVPAAQARNLVILK' A
#
# COMPACT_ATOMS: atom_id res chain seq x y z
N ASN A 1 -9.22 -16.51 16.34
CA ASN A 1 -9.86 -16.19 15.05
C ASN A 1 -8.97 -15.19 14.31
N TRP A 2 -7.91 -15.68 13.64
CA TRP A 2 -6.88 -14.85 12.98
C TRP A 2 -7.27 -14.41 11.56
N SER A 3 -8.55 -14.54 11.22
CA SER A 3 -9.17 -14.30 9.91
C SER A 3 -9.17 -12.83 9.47
N HIS A 4 -8.72 -11.91 10.33
CA HIS A 4 -8.55 -10.48 10.03
C HIS A 4 -7.08 -10.03 9.96
N VAL A 5 -6.11 -10.95 10.13
CA VAL A 5 -4.76 -10.64 9.68
C VAL A 5 -4.84 -10.57 8.17
N LEU A 6 -4.99 -9.35 7.66
CA LEU A 6 -4.68 -8.96 6.29
C LEU A 6 -3.54 -9.88 5.84
N GLY A 7 -3.81 -10.80 4.90
CA GLY A 7 -2.85 -11.86 4.58
C GLY A 7 -1.47 -11.25 4.36
N SER A 8 -0.38 -11.92 4.77
CA SER A 8 0.97 -11.34 4.87
C SER A 8 1.37 -10.37 3.74
N ARG A 9 0.92 -10.63 2.51
CA ARG A 9 0.99 -9.73 1.36
C ARG A 9 0.40 -8.34 1.62
N GLN A 10 -0.88 -8.25 2.02
CA GLN A 10 -1.55 -6.99 2.34
C GLN A 10 -0.83 -6.21 3.44
N LEU A 11 -0.25 -6.88 4.44
CA LEU A 11 0.53 -6.20 5.48
C LEU A 11 1.80 -5.54 4.89
N THR A 12 2.53 -6.26 4.03
CA THR A 12 3.72 -5.73 3.35
C THR A 12 3.36 -4.56 2.43
N ASP A 13 2.30 -4.67 1.64
CA ASP A 13 1.90 -3.61 0.71
C ASP A 13 1.46 -2.34 1.43
N VAL A 14 0.70 -2.49 2.52
CA VAL A 14 0.31 -1.36 3.38
C VAL A 14 1.54 -0.72 4.02
N TYR A 15 2.50 -1.52 4.50
CA TYR A 15 3.74 -1.00 5.06
C TYR A 15 4.56 -0.22 4.03
N LEU A 16 4.72 -0.74 2.81
CA LEU A 16 5.48 -0.08 1.75
C LEU A 16 4.80 1.20 1.27
N LEU A 17 3.46 1.21 1.18
CA LEU A 17 2.71 2.43 0.90
C LEU A 17 2.88 3.46 2.02
N ALA A 18 2.79 3.06 3.29
CA ALA A 18 3.00 3.95 4.43
C ALA A 18 4.42 4.52 4.47
N LEU A 19 5.42 3.69 4.13
CA LEU A 19 6.80 4.12 4.02
C LEU A 19 6.96 5.17 2.90
N ALA A 20 6.32 4.95 1.75
CA ALA A 20 6.34 5.91 0.64
C ALA A 20 5.71 7.25 1.04
N VAL A 21 4.55 7.22 1.71
CA VAL A 21 3.90 8.43 2.25
C VAL A 21 4.84 9.17 3.21
N ARG A 22 5.40 8.45 4.20
CA ARG A 22 6.30 9.04 5.22
C ARG A 22 7.56 9.65 4.62
N ARG A 23 8.07 9.10 3.52
CA ARG A 23 9.30 9.55 2.86
C ARG A 23 9.04 10.54 1.72
N GLY A 24 7.79 10.86 1.40
CA GLY A 24 7.45 11.65 0.22
C GLY A 24 7.78 10.93 -1.10
N ALA A 25 7.94 9.61 -1.05
CA ALA A 25 8.27 8.75 -2.19
C ALA A 25 7.01 8.19 -2.86
N ARG A 26 7.24 7.36 -3.88
CA ARG A 26 6.20 6.68 -4.65
C ARG A 26 6.42 5.18 -4.59
N PHE A 27 5.40 4.45 -4.13
CA PHE A 27 5.35 3.00 -4.18
C PHE A 27 4.79 2.57 -5.55
N VAL A 28 5.54 1.72 -6.25
CA VAL A 28 5.16 1.19 -7.56
C VAL A 28 4.98 -0.31 -7.42
N THR A 29 3.82 -0.82 -7.82
CA THR A 29 3.47 -2.25 -7.68
C THR A 29 2.77 -2.78 -8.93
N LEU A 30 2.81 -4.10 -9.12
CA LEU A 30 2.01 -4.82 -10.12
C LEU A 30 0.70 -5.35 -9.52
N ASP A 31 0.53 -5.25 -8.20
CA ASP A 31 -0.67 -5.73 -7.50
C ASP A 31 -1.83 -4.73 -7.67
N GLN A 32 -2.90 -5.20 -8.31
CA GLN A 32 -4.13 -4.43 -8.53
C GLN A 32 -5.07 -4.44 -7.32
N GLY A 33 -4.83 -5.32 -6.34
CA GLY A 33 -5.63 -5.44 -5.12
C GLY A 33 -5.29 -4.40 -4.05
N LEU A 34 -4.22 -3.62 -4.23
CA LEU A 34 -3.82 -2.60 -3.27
C LEU A 34 -4.64 -1.32 -3.44
N SER A 35 -5.32 -0.92 -2.36
CA SER A 35 -6.06 0.34 -2.31
C SER A 35 -5.23 1.47 -1.73
N LEU A 36 -5.27 2.64 -2.37
CA LEU A 36 -4.70 3.88 -1.84
C LEU A 36 -5.27 4.22 -0.45
N HIS A 37 -6.52 3.84 -0.19
CA HIS A 37 -7.20 4.12 1.09
C HIS A 37 -6.70 3.26 2.26
N ALA A 38 -5.82 2.29 2.01
CA ALA A 38 -5.27 1.45 3.06
C ALA A 38 -4.29 2.18 4.00
N VAL A 39 -3.82 3.37 3.60
CA VAL A 39 -2.89 4.19 4.38
C VAL A 39 -3.46 5.61 4.53
N PRO A 40 -3.69 6.10 5.75
CA PRO A 40 -4.07 7.49 6.00
C PRO A 40 -3.03 8.47 5.43
N ALA A 41 -3.50 9.57 4.83
CA ALA A 41 -2.67 10.57 4.14
C ALA A 41 -1.97 10.10 2.85
N ALA A 42 -2.23 8.87 2.37
CA ALA A 42 -1.80 8.47 1.04
C ALA A 42 -2.50 9.30 -0.03
N GLN A 43 -1.72 9.79 -0.99
CA GLN A 43 -2.20 10.58 -2.12
C GLN A 43 -1.86 9.88 -3.43
N ALA A 44 -2.55 10.24 -4.51
CA ALA A 44 -2.36 9.60 -5.83
C ALA A 44 -0.89 9.58 -6.31
N ARG A 45 -0.05 10.52 -5.86
CA ARG A 45 1.39 10.52 -6.17
C ARG A 45 2.19 9.41 -5.49
N ASN A 46 1.68 8.83 -4.40
CA ASN A 46 2.36 7.86 -3.56
C ASN A 46 2.17 6.41 -4.03
N LEU A 47 1.21 6.14 -4.93
CA LEU A 47 0.93 4.80 -5.45
C LEU A 47 0.83 4.83 -6.97
N VAL A 48 1.57 3.94 -7.64
CA VAL A 48 1.41 3.65 -9.06
C VAL A 48 1.26 2.14 -9.24
N ILE A 49 0.22 1.74 -9.96
CA ILE A 49 -0.01 0.35 -10.35
C ILE A 49 0.38 0.20 -11.81
N LEU A 50 1.36 -0.65 -12.09
CA LEU A 50 1.80 -0.96 -13.45
C LEU A 50 0.95 -2.10 -14.03
N LYS A 51 0.71 -2.03 -15.34
CA LYS A 51 0.00 -3.04 -16.13
C LYS A 51 0.98 -3.78 -17.02
#